data_AF-A0A970PS57-F1
#
_entry.id   AF-A0A970PS57-F1
#
_cell.length_a   1.000
_cell.length_b   1.000
_cell.length_c   1.000
_cell.angle_alpha   90.00
_cell.angle_beta   90.00
_cell.angle_gamma   90.00
#
_symmetry.space_group_name_H-M   'P 1'
#
loop_
_entity.id
_entity.type
_entity.pdbx_description
1 polymer ?
#
loop_
_entity_poly.entity_id
_entity_poly.type
_entity_poly.pdbx_seq_one_letter_code
_entity_poly.pdbx_strand_id
1 'polypeptide(L)' 'MSIFLLETVKDEIVEQIVEDLRTGKKDHEDFWIRMGEKLIMIRYFAVRGPDGGFLGVAETTQDIAPLQAIKGEKRLMY' A
#
# COMPACT_ATOMS: atom_id res chain seq x y z
N MET A 1 6.12 8.08 8.28
CA MET A 1 6.44 7.26 7.10
C MET A 1 7.54 6.31 7.55
N SER A 2 7.18 5.06 7.87
CA SER A 2 8.04 4.15 8.63
C SER A 2 8.98 3.40 7.71
N ILE A 3 10.22 3.86 7.65
CA ILE A 3 11.37 3.27 6.95
C ILE A 3 11.57 1.77 7.25
N PHE A 4 11.05 1.28 8.39
CA PHE A 4 11.26 -0.09 8.88
C PHE A 4 10.59 -1.21 8.05
N LEU A 5 9.59 -0.92 7.21
CA LEU A 5 8.90 -1.97 6.42
C LEU A 5 9.55 -2.21 5.05
N LEU A 6 10.24 -1.20 4.49
CA LEU A 6 10.94 -1.33 3.23
C LEU A 6 12.09 -2.33 3.32
N GLU A 7 12.82 -2.40 4.44
CA GLU A 7 13.92 -3.36 4.61
C GLU A 7 13.49 -4.84 4.53
N THR A 8 12.21 -5.14 4.73
CA THR A 8 11.69 -6.52 4.63
C THR A 8 11.34 -6.92 3.19
N VAL A 9 11.08 -5.94 2.32
CA VAL A 9 10.79 -6.15 0.90
C VAL A 9 12.09 -5.93 0.14
N LYS A 10 12.59 -6.96 -0.56
CA LYS A 10 13.84 -6.85 -1.34
C LYS A 10 13.82 -5.61 -2.24
N ASP A 11 14.88 -4.82 -2.20
CA ASP A 11 15.01 -3.55 -2.94
C ASP A 11 14.66 -3.70 -4.43
N GLU A 12 15.10 -4.79 -5.08
CA GLU A 12 14.81 -5.08 -6.50
C GLU A 12 13.30 -5.19 -6.81
N ILE A 13 12.51 -5.71 -5.87
CA ILE A 13 11.06 -5.85 -6.04
C ILE A 13 10.41 -4.47 -5.97
N VAL A 14 10.84 -3.63 -5.03
CA VAL A 14 10.33 -2.26 -4.87
C VAL A 14 10.65 -1.43 -6.11
N GLU A 15 11.87 -1.53 -6.64
CA GLU A 15 12.26 -0.85 -7.88
C GLU A 15 11.35 -1.23 -9.06
N GLN A 16 11.10 -2.52 -9.25
CA GLN A 16 10.22 -2.99 -10.32
C GLN A 16 8.78 -2.49 -10.15
N ILE A 17 8.27 -2.45 -8.92
CA ILE A 17 6.93 -1.90 -8.64
C ILE A 17 6.90 -0.42 -9.00
N VAL A 18 7.88 0.37 -8.56
CA VAL A 18 7.95 1.81 -8.84
C VAL A 18 8.00 2.05 -10.35
N GLU A 19 8.74 1.25 -11.11
CA GLU A 19 8.81 1.38 -12.56
C GLU A 19 7.50 0.96 -13.25
N ASP A 20 6.86 -0.12 -12.82
CA ASP A 20 5.54 -0.53 -13.32
C ASP A 20 4.48 0.57 -13.05
N LEU A 21 4.55 1.25 -11.91
CA LEU A 21 3.68 2.37 -11.57
C LEU A 21 4.01 3.63 -12.40
N ARG A 22 5.29 3.95 -12.56
CA ARG A 22 5.76 5.10 -13.34
C ARG A 22 5.34 4.99 -14.81
N THR A 23 5.54 3.83 -15.42
CA THR A 23 5.22 3.58 -16.83
C THR A 23 3.72 3.46 -17.12
N GLY A 24 2.88 3.33 -16.08
CA GLY A 24 1.45 3.12 -16.25
C GLY A 24 1.07 1.68 -16.58
N LYS A 25 2.01 0.73 -16.44
CA LYS A 25 1.70 -0.71 -16.52
C LYS A 25 0.78 -1.14 -15.38
N LYS A 26 0.89 -0.49 -14.21
CA LYS A 26 -0.02 -0.64 -13.07
C LYS A 26 -0.35 0.73 -12.48
N ASP A 27 -1.48 0.81 -11.79
CA ASP A 27 -1.84 1.98 -10.96
C ASP A 27 -1.69 1.71 -9.46
N HIS A 28 -1.63 0.45 -9.06
CA HIS A 28 -1.30 0.07 -7.69
C HIS A 28 -0.69 -1.34 -7.62
N GLU A 29 -0.11 -1.65 -6.48
CA GLU A 29 0.36 -2.99 -6.10
C GLU A 29 0.12 -3.20 -4.60
N ASP A 30 -0.48 -4.33 -4.24
CA ASP A 30 -0.89 -4.65 -2.88
C ASP A 30 -0.21 -5.95 -2.41
N PHE A 31 0.34 -5.93 -1.20
CA PHE A 31 0.91 -7.10 -0.53
C PHE A 31 0.38 -7.22 0.89
N TRP A 32 0.41 -8.43 1.43
CA TRP A 32 0.17 -8.65 2.84
C TRP A 32 1.14 -9.69 3.42
N ILE A 33 1.63 -9.39 4.62
CA ILE A 33 2.54 -10.28 5.36
C ILE A 33 2.00 -10.50 6.76
N ARG A 34 2.14 -11.74 7.25
CA ARG A 34 1.77 -12.09 8.62
C ARG A 34 2.98 -11.90 9.51
N MET A 35 2.84 -11.10 10.56
CA MET A 35 3.89 -10.80 11.54
C MET A 35 3.34 -11.07 12.95
N GLY A 36 3.46 -12.32 13.39
CA GLY A 36 2.80 -12.79 14.60
C GLY A 36 1.28 -12.69 14.47
N GLU A 37 0.64 -11.96 15.39
CA GLU A 37 -0.81 -11.73 15.40
C GLU A 37 -1.26 -10.67 14.38
N LYS A 38 -0.33 -9.86 13.87
CA LYS A 38 -0.63 -8.80 12.91
C LYS A 38 -0.71 -9.35 11.49
N LEU A 39 -1.65 -8.81 10.71
CA LEU A 39 -1.69 -9.01 9.27
C LEU A 39 -1.44 -7.65 8.63
N ILE A 40 -0.20 -7.42 8.20
CA ILE A 40 0.21 -6.12 7.66
C ILE A 40 -0.12 -6.10 6.17
N MET A 41 -0.97 -5.17 5.75
CA MET A 41 -1.22 -4.83 4.36
C MET A 41 -0.35 -3.63 3.96
N ILE A 42 0.39 -3.77 2.88
CA ILE A 42 1.23 -2.72 2.28
C ILE A 42 0.69 -2.47 0.88
N ARG A 43 0.46 -1.20 0.53
CA ARG A 43 -0.10 -0.80 -0.76
C ARG A 43 0.71 0.33 -1.34
N TYR A 44 1.06 0.20 -2.62
CA TYR A 44 1.69 1.26 -3.40
C TYR A 44 0.71 1.75 -4.45
N PHE A 45 0.54 3.06 -4.58
CA PHE A 45 -0.33 3.67 -5.57
C PHE A 45 0.46 4.64 -6.44
N ALA A 46 0.24 4.59 -7.75
CA ALA A 46 0.71 5.63 -8.65
C ALA A 46 -0.05 6.93 -8.37
N VAL A 47 0.67 7.97 -7.96
CA VAL A 47 0.10 9.32 -7.85
C VAL A 47 0.29 10.01 -9.18
N ARG A 48 -0.82 10.40 -9.83
CA ARG A 48 -0.81 11.08 -11.12
C ARG A 48 -1.44 12.46 -11.01
N GLY A 49 -0.91 13.41 -11.78
CA GLY A 49 -1.49 14.73 -11.94
C GLY A 49 -2.76 14.71 -12.80
N PRO A 50 -3.45 15.85 -12.92
CA PRO A 50 -4.65 15.98 -13.77
C PRO A 50 -4.40 15.67 -15.26
N ASP A 51 -3.15 15.80 -15.71
CA ASP A 51 -2.68 15.48 -17.07
C ASP A 51 -2.27 14.01 -17.24
N GLY A 52 -2.41 13.18 -16.21
CA GLY A 52 -1.96 11.79 -16.19
C GLY A 52 -0.45 11.61 -15.93
N GLY A 53 0.29 12.71 -15.76
CA GLY A 53 1.72 12.69 -15.47
C GLY A 53 2.01 12.02 -14.14
N PHE A 54 3.00 11.12 -14.10
CA PHE A 54 3.41 10.45 -12.87
C PHE A 54 4.11 11.43 -11.92
N LEU A 55 3.58 11.60 -10.71
CA LEU A 55 4.09 12.50 -9.68
C LEU A 55 4.87 11.76 -8.59
N GLY A 56 4.64 10.46 -8.41
CA GLY A 56 5.31 9.65 -7.41
C GLY A 56 4.48 8.45 -6.98
N VAL A 57 4.88 7.84 -5.86
CA VAL A 57 4.18 6.69 -5.27
C VAL A 57 3.68 7.06 -3.89
N ALA A 58 2.40 6.78 -3.61
CA ALA A 58 1.87 6.82 -2.25
C ALA A 58 1.92 5.41 -1.66
N GLU A 59 2.54 5.27 -0.50
CA GLU A 59 2.59 4.00 0.24
C GLU A 59 1.66 4.08 1.45
N THR A 60 0.87 3.03 1.66
CA THR A 60 0.14 2.83 2.91
C THR A 60 0.51 1.49 3.52
N THR A 61 0.78 1.50 4.83
CA THR A 61 0.94 0.28 5.61
C THR A 61 -0.08 0.26 6.75
N GLN A 62 -0.83 -0.83 6.87
CA GLN A 62 -1.89 -0.99 7.87
C GLN A 62 -1.89 -2.41 8.45
N ASP A 63 -2.07 -2.53 9.77
CA ASP A 63 -2.47 -3.81 10.37
C ASP A 63 -3.97 -4.02 10.13
N ILE A 64 -4.30 -4.98 9.27
CA ILE A 64 -5.68 -5.29 8.87
C ILE A 64 -6.28 -6.44 9.69
N ALA A 65 -5.53 -7.05 10.63
CA ALA A 65 -6.08 -8.11 11.49
C ALA A 65 -7.31 -7.62 12.29
N PRO A 66 -7.32 -6.41 12.90
CA PRO A 66 -8.52 -5.88 13.56
C PRO A 66 -9.68 -5.61 12.58
N LEU A 67 -9.38 -5.30 11.32
CA LEU A 67 -10.41 -5.01 10.31
C LEU A 67 -11.19 -6.27 9.94
N GLN A 68 -10.54 -7.44 9.89
CA GLN A 68 -11.20 -8.71 9.61
C GLN A 68 -12.23 -9.11 10.68
N ALA A 69 -12.06 -8.59 11.91
CA ALA A 69 -12.97 -8.82 13.03
C ALA A 69 -14.20 -7.90 13.01
N ILE A 70 -14.22 -6.84 12.19
CA ILE A 70 -15.37 -5.93 12.11
C ILE A 70 -16.60 -6.68 11.61
N LYS A 71 -17.74 -6.45 12.29
CA LYS A 71 -19.08 -6.92 11.93
C LYS A 71 -20.09 -5.78 12.10
N GLY A 72 -21.24 -5.89 11.44
CA GLY A 72 -22.27 -4.86 11.48
C GLY A 72 -21.84 -3.57 10.76
N GLU A 73 -22.34 -2.43 11.21
CA GLU A 73 -22.07 -1.11 10.64
C GLU A 73 -21.71 -0.10 11.73
N LYS A 74 -20.80 0.83 11.42
CA LYS A 74 -20.52 2.02 12.24
C LYS A 74 -20.78 3.26 11.38
N ARG A 75 -21.88 3.95 11.65
CA ARG A 75 -22.27 5.16 10.91
C ARG A 75 -21.64 6.40 11.52
N LEU A 76 -21.39 7.41 10.68
CA LEU A 76 -21.07 8.76 11.16
C LEU A 76 -22.28 9.26 11.97
N MET A 77 -22.03 9.63 13.22
CA MET A 77 -22.99 10.38 14.03
C MET A 77 -22.55 11.83 13.98
N TYR A 78 -23.47 12.71 13.61
CA TYR A 78 -23.29 14.16 13.70
C TYR A 78 -23.80 14.66 15.05
#